data_AF-A0A3L7VN11-F1
#
_entry.id   AF-A0A3L7VN11-F1
#
_cell.length_a   1.000
_cell.length_b   1.000
_cell.length_c   1.000
_cell.angle_alpha   90.00
_cell.angle_beta   90.00
_cell.angle_gamma   90.00
#
_symmetry.space_group_name_H-M   'P 1'
#
loop_
_entity.id
_entity.type
_entity.pdbx_description
1 polymer ?
#
loop_
_entity_poly.entity_id
_entity_poly.type
_entity_poly.pdbx_seq_one_letter_code
_entity_poly.pdbx_strand_id
1 'polypeptide(L)'
;MSTKAIVLLVLGVAFAIFSMFALIGIALVLPAVQQAREAARRAEMKNNLKQIGLALQNYHEVHNLYPLPRIETDSKPVETTE
;
A
#
# COMPACT_ATOMS: atom_id res chain seq x y z
N MET A 1 43.68 1.47 38.42
CA MET A 1 42.69 0.86 37.52
C MET A 1 43.20 0.98 36.09
N SER A 2 43.33 -0.12 35.35
CA SER A 2 44.03 -0.15 34.05
C SER A 2 43.23 0.58 32.96
N THR A 3 43.88 1.42 32.14
CA THR A 3 43.26 2.12 30.99
C THR A 3 42.49 1.17 30.07
N LYS A 4 42.99 -0.07 29.92
CA LYS A 4 42.31 -1.12 29.15
C LYS A 4 40.93 -1.50 29.73
N ALA A 5 40.79 -1.51 31.05
CA ALA A 5 39.53 -1.83 31.72
C ALA A 5 38.50 -0.69 31.55
N ILE A 6 38.94 0.57 31.57
CA ILE A 6 38.07 1.73 31.34
C ILE A 6 37.52 1.71 29.91
N VAL A 7 38.36 1.44 28.91
CA VAL A 7 37.95 1.39 27.49
C VAL A 7 36.90 0.30 27.25
N LEU A 8 37.09 -0.89 27.82
CA LEU A 8 36.12 -1.98 27.68
C LEU A 8 34.75 -1.66 28.30
N LEU A 9 34.75 -0.98 29.46
CA LEU A 9 33.52 -0.53 30.12
C LEU A 9 32.76 0.46 29.23
N VAL A 10 33.46 1.50 28.74
CA VAL A 10 32.86 2.55 27.92
C VAL A 10 32.26 2.00 26.63
N LEU A 11 32.98 1.13 25.92
CA LEU A 11 32.49 0.52 24.68
C LEU A 11 31.29 -0.39 24.92
N GLY A 12 31.28 -1.17 26.01
CA GLY A 12 30.17 -2.03 26.37
C GLY A 12 28.90 -1.25 26.69
N VAL A 13 29.01 -0.18 27.48
CA VAL A 13 27.86 0.68 27.85
C VAL A 13 27.32 1.42 26.63
N ALA A 14 28.19 1.98 25.78
CA ALA A 14 27.76 2.67 24.55
C ALA A 14 26.99 1.74 23.61
N PHE A 15 27.48 0.51 23.42
CA PHE A 15 26.80 -0.49 22.58
C PHE A 15 25.44 -0.89 23.14
N ALA A 16 25.33 -1.12 24.45
CA ALA A 16 24.07 -1.48 25.10
C ALA A 16 23.00 -0.40 24.95
N ILE A 17 23.36 0.87 25.15
CA ILE A 17 22.45 2.02 25.00
C ILE A 17 21.96 2.12 23.56
N PHE A 18 22.85 2.04 22.57
CA PHE A 18 22.50 2.13 21.16
C PHE A 18 21.52 1.02 20.72
N SER A 19 21.81 -0.22 21.11
CA SER A 19 20.98 -1.39 20.76
C SER A 19 19.56 -1.27 21.32
N MET A 20 19.40 -0.79 22.55
CA MET A 20 18.09 -0.58 23.17
C MET A 20 17.23 0.41 22.37
N PHE A 21 17.80 1.57 21.99
CA PHE A 21 17.06 2.56 21.22
C PHE A 21 16.67 2.04 19.84
N ALA A 22 17.56 1.32 19.17
CA ALA A 22 17.27 0.70 17.88
C ALA A 22 16.11 -0.30 17.95
N LEU A 23 16.10 -1.17 18.96
CA LEU A 23 15.04 -2.18 19.16
C LEU A 23 13.67 -1.53 19.37
N ILE A 24 13.59 -0.50 20.22
CA ILE A 24 12.34 0.23 20.48
C ILE A 24 11.86 0.93 19.20
N GLY A 25 12.77 1.53 18.43
CA GLY A 25 12.45 2.16 17.16
C GLY A 25 11.82 1.17 16.17
N ILE A 26 12.42 0.00 16.00
CA ILE A 26 11.93 -1.02 15.04
C ILE A 26 10.56 -1.55 15.45
N ALA A 27 10.32 -1.78 16.75
CA ALA A 27 9.06 -2.30 17.26
C ALA A 27 7.85 -1.39 16.94
N LEU A 28 8.07 -0.08 16.87
CA LEU A 28 7.02 0.90 16.57
C LEU A 28 6.81 1.10 15.06
N VAL A 29 7.86 0.92 14.26
CA VAL A 29 7.79 1.14 12.80
C VAL A 29 7.05 0.01 12.10
N LEU A 30 7.24 -1.25 12.51
CA LEU A 30 6.58 -2.39 11.86
C LEU A 30 5.03 -2.30 11.82
N PRO A 31 4.32 -2.00 12.94
CA PRO A 31 2.87 -1.83 12.89
C PRO A 31 2.45 -0.58 12.10
N ALA A 32 3.24 0.49 12.13
CA ALA A 32 2.97 1.71 11.36
C ALA A 32 3.06 1.48 9.84
N VAL A 33 4.00 0.64 9.38
CA VAL A 33 4.16 0.29 7.95
C VAL A 33 2.93 -0.46 7.42
N GLN A 34 2.32 -1.32 8.22
CA GLN A 34 1.11 -2.06 7.83
C GLN A 34 -0.08 -1.11 7.65
N GLN A 35 -0.27 -0.19 8.59
CA GLN A 35 -1.31 0.85 8.50
C GLN A 35 -1.11 1.74 7.26
N ALA A 36 0.13 2.14 6.98
CA ALA A 36 0.45 2.92 5.78
C ALA A 36 0.15 2.15 4.49
N ARG A 37 0.47 0.85 4.42
CA ARG A 37 0.16 0.00 3.25
C ARG A 37 -1.34 -0.14 3.03
N GLU A 38 -2.11 -0.29 4.09
CA GLU A 38 -3.58 -0.37 4.02
C GLU A 38 -4.22 0.96 3.61
N ALA A 39 -3.73 2.07 4.15
CA ALA A 39 -4.15 3.40 3.74
C ALA A 39 -3.82 3.66 2.25
N ALA A 40 -2.64 3.24 1.78
CA ALA A 40 -2.23 3.37 0.38
C ALA A 40 -3.16 2.58 -0.56
N ARG A 41 -3.47 1.31 -0.25
CA ARG A 41 -4.42 0.51 -1.05
C ARG A 41 -5.81 1.14 -1.11
N ARG A 42 -6.29 1.68 0.01
CA ARG A 42 -7.57 2.41 0.04
C ARG A 42 -7.52 3.69 -0.79
N ALA A 43 -6.41 4.43 -0.73
CA ALA A 43 -6.21 5.65 -1.51
C ALA A 43 -6.16 5.37 -3.02
N GLU A 44 -5.46 4.30 -3.42
CA GLU A 44 -5.37 3.84 -4.80
C GLU A 44 -6.74 3.48 -5.37
N MET A 45 -7.52 2.65 -4.66
CA MET A 45 -8.89 2.29 -5.03
C MET A 45 -9.79 3.52 -5.20
N LYS A 46 -9.73 4.47 -4.25
CA LYS A 46 -10.47 5.74 -4.35
C LYS A 46 -10.05 6.55 -5.58
N ASN A 47 -8.76 6.59 -5.89
CA ASN A 47 -8.26 7.31 -7.05
C ASN A 47 -8.70 6.65 -8.37
N ASN A 48 -8.72 5.32 -8.44
CA ASN A 48 -9.20 4.59 -9.61
C ASN A 48 -10.68 4.91 -9.87
N LEU A 49 -11.52 4.89 -8.84
CA LEU A 49 -12.93 5.29 -8.95
C LEU A 49 -13.09 6.75 -9.37
N LYS A 50 -12.25 7.65 -8.83
CA LYS A 50 -12.23 9.06 -9.23
C LYS A 50 -11.90 9.21 -10.72
N GLN A 51 -10.92 8.46 -11.24
CA GLN A 51 -10.55 8.49 -12.65
C GLN A 51 -11.68 7.96 -13.55
N ILE A 52 -12.36 6.89 -13.15
CA ILE A 52 -13.54 6.36 -13.87
C ILE A 52 -14.65 7.42 -13.90
N GLY A 53 -14.96 8.06 -12.77
CA GLY A 53 -15.95 9.12 -12.69
C GLY A 53 -15.61 10.32 -13.57
N LEU A 54 -14.35 10.76 -13.58
CA LEU A 54 -13.88 11.81 -14.48
C LEU A 54 -14.02 11.41 -15.96
N ALA A 55 -13.66 10.17 -16.31
CA ALA A 55 -13.83 9.66 -17.67
C ALA A 55 -15.30 9.65 -18.11
N LEU A 56 -16.21 9.22 -17.22
CA LEU A 56 -17.65 9.25 -17.44
C LEU A 56 -18.18 10.68 -17.61
N GLN A 57 -17.76 11.61 -16.75
CA GLN A 57 -18.15 13.01 -16.82
C GLN A 57 -17.68 13.65 -18.13
N ASN A 58 -16.42 13.42 -18.52
CA ASN A 58 -15.86 13.91 -19.78
C ASN A 58 -16.60 13.31 -20.99
N TYR A 59 -16.94 12.02 -20.94
CA TYR A 59 -17.72 11.38 -22.00
C TYR A 59 -19.13 11.99 -22.09
N HIS A 60 -19.79 12.21 -20.96
CA HIS A 60 -21.10 12.85 -20.90
C HIS A 60 -21.06 14.31 -21.39
N GLU A 61 -20.01 15.07 -21.10
CA GLU A 61 -19.84 16.45 -21.59
C GLU A 61 -19.76 16.51 -23.12
N VAL A 62 -19.05 15.57 -23.74
CA VAL A 62 -18.87 15.53 -25.20
C VAL A 62 -20.07 14.88 -25.93
N HIS A 63 -20.62 13.80 -25.38
CA HIS A 63 -21.61 12.97 -26.07
C HIS A 63 -23.05 13.14 -25.53
N ASN A 64 -23.25 13.89 -24.44
CA ASN A 64 -24.55 14.08 -23.76
C ASN A 64 -25.27 12.78 -23.38
N LEU A 65 -24.53 11.68 -23.29
CA LEU A 65 -25.02 10.35 -22.94
C LEU A 65 -23.92 9.58 -22.21
N TYR A 66 -24.30 8.63 -21.36
CA TYR A 66 -23.34 7.75 -20.66
C TYR A 66 -22.94 6.56 -21.55
N PRO A 67 -21.72 6.02 -21.40
CA PRO A 67 -21.24 4.92 -22.22
C PRO A 67 -22.13 3.67 -22.04
N LEU A 68 -22.47 3.05 -23.17
CA LEU A 68 -23.28 1.83 -23.19
C LEU A 68 -22.44 0.63 -22.74
N PRO A 69 -23.02 -0.32 -21.98
CA PRO A 69 -22.33 -1.56 -21.64
C PRO A 69 -22.01 -2.34 -22.91
N ARG A 70 -20.77 -2.81 -23.03
CA ARG A 70 -20.38 -3.71 -24.12
C ARG A 70 -21.00 -5.08 -23.87
N ILE A 71 -22.06 -5.39 -24.60
CA ILE A 71 -22.67 -6.72 -24.61
C ILE A 71 -21.85 -7.56 -25.57
N GLU A 72 -20.93 -8.36 -25.04
CA GLU A 72 -20.27 -9.39 -25.82
C GLU A 72 -21.28 -10.53 -25.95
N THR A 73 -21.94 -10.60 -27.10
CA THR A 73 -22.82 -11.72 -27.42
C THR A 73 -21.93 -12.95 -27.53
N ASP A 74 -21.99 -13.84 -26.53
CA ASP A 74 -21.34 -15.15 -26.58
C ASP A 74 -21.93 -15.90 -27.78
N SER A 75 -21.21 -15.84 -28.91
CA SER A 75 -21.61 -16.47 -30.16
C SER A 75 -21.31 -17.97 -30.14
N LYS A 76 -21.21 -18.59 -28.97
CA LYS A 76 -21.16 -20.05 -28.87
C LYS A 76 -22.50 -20.59 -29.38
N PRO A 77 -22.49 -21.48 -30.38
CA PRO A 77 -23.71 -22.13 -30.80
C PRO A 77 -24.29 -22.84 -29.57
N VAL A 78 -25.53 -22.50 -29.22
CA VAL A 78 -26.29 -23.22 -28.22
C VAL A 78 -26.45 -24.63 -28.76
N GLU A 79 -25.64 -25.57 -28.27
CA GLU A 79 -25.86 -27.00 -28.47
C GLU A 79 -27.19 -27.33 -27.83
N THR A 80 -28.23 -27.41 -28.66
CA THR A 80 -29.50 -28.04 -28.33
C THR A 80 -29.22 -29.51 -28.11
N THR A 81 -28.88 -29.89 -26.87
CA THR A 81 -28.90 -31.28 -26.44
C THR A 81 -30.37 -31.69 -26.37
N GLU A 82 -30.82 -32.43 -27.38
CA GLU A 82 -32.10 -33.17 -27.37
C GLU A 82 -32.18 -34.18 -26.22
#